data_AF-A0A496YB32-F1
#
_entry.id   AF-A0A496YB32-F1
#
_cell.length_a   1.000
_cell.length_b   1.000
_cell.length_c   1.000
_cell.angle_alpha   90.00
_cell.angle_beta   90.00
_cell.angle_gamma   90.00
#
_symmetry.space_group_name_H-M   'P 1'
#
loop_
_entity.id
_entity.type
_entity.pdbx_description
1 polymer ?
#
loop_
_entity_poly.entity_id
_entity_poly.type
_entity_poly.pdbx_seq_one_letter_code
_entity_poly.pdbx_strand_id
1 'polypeptide(L)'
;MIIKTEAGKTFDTDRDLSAPERHVLQKLFAWSSMATSLEQFREKRDEALEKGWNNSGSVSQSAAFRTIIVELENKLLKRIRST
;
A
#
# COMPACT_ATOMS: atom_id res chain seq x y z
N MET A 1 8.08 5.60 -8.32
CA MET A 1 7.68 4.22 -8.68
C MET A 1 6.47 4.33 -9.57
N ILE A 2 6.41 3.58 -10.67
CA ILE A 2 5.20 3.52 -11.49
C ILE A 2 4.42 2.25 -11.11
N ILE A 3 3.14 2.40 -10.77
CA ILE A 3 2.25 1.29 -10.44
C ILE A 3 1.18 1.18 -11.51
N LYS A 4 1.05 -0.02 -12.09
CA LYS A 4 -0.05 -0.38 -12.96
C LYS A 4 -1.02 -1.28 -12.21
N THR A 5 -2.28 -0.90 -12.19
CA THR A 5 -3.35 -1.74 -11.67
C THR A 5 -3.84 -2.71 -12.73
N GLU A 6 -4.45 -3.81 -12.32
CA GLU A 6 -5.06 -4.76 -13.26
C GLU A 6 -6.20 -4.13 -14.08
N ALA A 7 -6.85 -3.11 -13.52
CA ALA A 7 -7.86 -2.30 -14.21
C ALA A 7 -7.27 -1.32 -15.25
N GLY A 8 -5.96 -1.37 -15.52
CA GLY A 8 -5.29 -0.53 -16.52
C GLY A 8 -4.96 0.90 -16.07
N LYS A 9 -5.21 1.25 -14.80
CA LYS A 9 -4.80 2.57 -14.27
C LYS A 9 -3.30 2.56 -14.03
N THR A 10 -2.66 3.67 -14.35
CA THR A 10 -1.24 3.88 -14.08
C THR A 10 -1.10 5.05 -13.10
N PHE A 11 -0.33 4.83 -12.05
CA PHE A 11 0.01 5.84 -11.05
C PHE A 11 1.52 6.08 -11.06
N ASP A 12 1.92 7.32 -11.23
CA ASP A 12 3.26 7.77 -10.91
C ASP A 12 3.30 8.23 -9.46
N THR A 13 3.87 7.41 -8.58
CA THR A 13 3.84 7.70 -7.15
C THR A 13 4.51 9.03 -6.80
N ASP A 14 5.46 9.53 -7.60
CA ASP A 14 6.12 10.81 -7.34
C ASP A 14 5.18 12.00 -7.57
N ARG A 15 4.25 11.86 -8.50
CA ARG A 15 3.29 12.91 -8.89
C ARG A 15 1.93 12.74 -8.21
N ASP A 16 1.48 11.51 -8.05
CA ASP A 16 0.12 11.16 -7.64
C ASP A 16 -0.02 10.94 -6.12
N LEU A 17 1.09 10.81 -5.40
CA LEU A 17 1.10 10.60 -3.94
C LEU A 17 1.94 11.66 -3.24
N SER A 18 1.49 12.05 -2.05
CA SER A 18 2.30 12.87 -1.15
C SER A 18 3.53 12.09 -0.64
N ALA A 19 4.54 12.80 -0.14
CA ALA A 19 5.72 12.15 0.45
C ALA A 19 5.36 11.18 1.60
N PRO A 20 4.45 11.52 2.54
CA PRO A 20 4.01 10.58 3.57
C PRO A 20 3.35 9.33 3.00
N GLU A 21 2.46 9.47 2.02
CA GLU A 21 1.80 8.32 1.36
C GLU A 21 2.82 7.43 0.63
N ARG A 22 3.80 8.02 -0.04
CA ARG A 22 4.88 7.25 -0.69
C ARG A 22 5.68 6.42 0.32
N HIS A 23 6.03 7.01 1.46
CA HIS A 23 6.77 6.31 2.50
C HIS A 23 5.97 5.15 3.10
N VAL A 24 4.68 5.37 3.37
CA VAL A 24 3.78 4.30 3.81
C VAL A 24 3.69 3.21 2.75
N LEU A 25 3.49 3.58 1.49
CA LEU A 25 3.38 2.64 0.39
C LEU A 25 4.64 1.77 0.23
N GLN A 26 5.84 2.37 0.33
CA GLN A 26 7.10 1.63 0.28
C GLN A 26 7.20 0.58 1.38
N LYS A 27 6.83 0.93 2.62
CA LYS A 27 6.76 -0.04 3.73
C LYS A 27 5.79 -1.17 3.40
N LEU A 28 4.59 -0.84 2.92
CA LEU A 28 3.55 -1.83 2.63
C LEU A 28 3.93 -2.77 1.50
N PHE A 29 4.66 -2.30 0.48
CA PHE A 29 5.22 -3.19 -0.54
C PHE A 29 6.13 -4.26 0.08
N ALA A 30 7.05 -3.87 0.96
CA ALA A 30 7.92 -4.81 1.66
C ALA A 30 7.14 -5.77 2.56
N TRP A 31 6.13 -5.29 3.30
CA TRP A 31 5.28 -6.15 4.13
C TRP A 31 4.42 -7.11 3.32
N SER A 32 3.92 -6.69 2.16
CA SER A 32 3.04 -7.51 1.32
C SER A 32 3.73 -8.80 0.82
N SER A 33 5.06 -8.80 0.67
CA SER A 33 5.82 -9.99 0.29
C SER A 33 6.06 -10.95 1.45
N MET A 34 5.87 -10.51 2.69
CA MET A 34 6.04 -11.33 3.90
C MET A 34 4.72 -11.75 4.55
N ALA A 35 3.62 -11.03 4.27
CA ALA A 35 2.34 -11.28 4.89
C ALA A 35 1.83 -12.71 4.59
N THR A 36 1.20 -13.39 5.54
CA THR A 36 0.60 -14.71 5.32
C THR A 36 -0.91 -14.67 5.22
N SER A 37 -1.52 -13.53 5.59
CA SER A 37 -2.96 -13.29 5.48
C SER A 37 -3.25 -11.86 5.05
N LEU A 38 -4.45 -11.64 4.49
CA LEU A 38 -4.94 -10.30 4.17
C LEU A 38 -5.15 -9.46 5.44
N GLU A 39 -5.57 -10.08 6.53
CA GLU A 39 -5.80 -9.42 7.82
C GLU A 39 -4.51 -8.85 8.38
N GLN A 40 -3.43 -9.65 8.41
CA GLN A 40 -2.11 -9.20 8.85
C GLN A 40 -1.61 -8.00 8.03
N PHE A 41 -1.85 -8.02 6.72
CA PHE A 41 -1.50 -6.89 5.85
C PHE A 41 -2.31 -5.63 6.19
N ARG A 42 -3.61 -5.77 6.45
CA ARG A 42 -4.48 -4.64 6.83
C ARG A 42 -4.10 -4.04 8.18
N GLU A 43 -3.77 -4.87 9.16
CA GLU A 43 -3.24 -4.40 10.44
C GLU A 43 -1.96 -3.58 10.25
N LYS A 44 -1.03 -4.07 9.42
CA LYS A 44 0.21 -3.36 9.11
C LYS A 44 -0.01 -2.07 8.31
N ARG A 45 -1.00 -2.06 7.42
CA ARG A 45 -1.46 -0.85 6.72
C ARG A 45 -1.95 0.19 7.70
N ASP A 46 -2.83 -0.19 8.62
CA ASP A 46 -3.43 0.74 9.58
C ASP A 46 -2.38 1.26 10.55
N GLU A 47 -1.49 0.40 11.05
CA GLU A 47 -0.33 0.81 11.87
C GLU A 47 0.57 1.81 11.12
N ALA A 48 0.87 1.55 9.84
CA ALA A 48 1.72 2.42 9.04
C ALA A 48 1.06 3.77 8.73
N LEU A 49 -0.26 3.80 8.56
CA LEU A 49 -1.04 5.03 8.36
C LEU A 49 -1.16 5.85 9.64
N GLU A 50 -1.32 5.20 10.79
CA GLU A 50 -1.42 5.88 12.09
C GLU A 50 -0.09 6.51 12.50
N LYS A 51 1.00 5.75 12.42
CA LYS A 51 2.34 6.21 12.81
C LYS A 51 3.00 7.09 11.74
N GLY A 52 2.63 6.90 10.48
CA GLY A 52 3.29 7.54 9.35
C GLY A 52 4.76 7.16 9.21
N TRP A 53 5.58 8.12 8.79
CA TRP A 53 7.03 7.94 8.65
C TRP A 53 7.74 8.44 9.91
N ASN A 54 8.51 7.57 10.60
CA ASN A 54 9.22 7.93 11.83
C ASN A 54 8.33 8.60 12.91
N ASN A 55 7.10 8.11 13.10
CA ASN A 55 6.12 8.70 14.02
C ASN A 55 5.74 10.16 13.67
N SER A 56 5.77 10.51 12.37
CA SER A 56 5.33 11.82 11.87
C SER A 56 3.84 12.11 12.09
N GLY A 57 3.09 11.14 12.59
CA GLY A 57 1.65 11.22 12.79
C GLY A 57 0.85 10.67 11.62
N SER A 58 -0.46 10.77 11.75
CA SER A 58 -1.43 10.12 10.86
C SER A 58 -1.34 10.63 9.43
N VAL A 59 -1.35 9.70 8.47
CA VAL A 59 -1.28 9.99 7.04
C VAL A 59 -2.68 9.97 6.44
N SER A 60 -3.12 11.10 5.89
CA SER A 60 -4.37 11.17 5.13
C SER A 60 -4.23 10.44 3.80
N GLN A 61 -5.27 9.71 3.41
CA GLN A 61 -5.27 8.85 2.22
C GLN A 61 -6.01 9.51 1.05
N SER A 62 -5.26 9.83 0.00
CA SER A 62 -5.81 10.23 -1.29
C SER A 62 -6.55 9.08 -2.00
N ALA A 63 -7.35 9.42 -3.01
CA ALA A 63 -8.01 8.44 -3.86
C ALA A 63 -7.02 7.54 -4.63
N ALA A 64 -5.87 8.12 -5.04
CA ALA A 64 -4.79 7.38 -5.70
C ALA A 64 -4.20 6.33 -4.76
N PHE A 65 -3.84 6.72 -3.53
CA PHE A 65 -3.32 5.80 -2.52
C PHE A 65 -4.29 4.67 -2.24
N ARG A 66 -5.57 4.97 -1.98
CA ARG A 66 -6.60 3.95 -1.74
C ARG A 66 -6.72 2.95 -2.89
N THR A 67 -6.67 3.43 -4.13
CA THR A 67 -6.72 2.55 -5.31
C THR A 67 -5.51 1.62 -5.37
N ILE A 68 -4.31 2.14 -5.07
CA ILE A 68 -3.08 1.34 -5.02
C ILE A 68 -3.12 0.30 -3.89
N ILE A 69 -3.66 0.64 -2.72
CA ILE A 69 -3.82 -0.32 -1.62
C ILE A 69 -4.74 -1.48 -2.00
N VAL A 70 -5.89 -1.19 -2.63
CA VAL A 70 -6.80 -2.24 -3.12
C VAL A 70 -6.09 -3.17 -4.12
N GLU A 71 -5.28 -2.60 -5.01
CA GLU A 71 -4.46 -3.37 -5.95
C GLU A 71 -3.43 -4.26 -5.23
N LEU A 72 -2.77 -3.76 -4.17
CA LEU A 72 -1.86 -4.55 -3.33
C LEU A 72 -2.58 -5.68 -2.59
N GLU A 73 -3.76 -5.42 -2.03
CA GLU A 73 -4.59 -6.44 -1.36
C GLU A 73 -5.00 -7.55 -2.34
N ASN A 74 -5.39 -7.19 -3.57
CA ASN A 74 -5.72 -8.16 -4.61
C ASN A 74 -4.52 -9.02 -5.00
N LYS A 75 -3.35 -8.41 -5.19
CA LYS A 75 -2.10 -9.13 -5.50
C LYS A 75 -1.69 -10.07 -4.37
N LEU A 76 -1.82 -9.61 -3.13
CA LEU A 76 -1.56 -10.42 -1.94
C LEU A 76 -2.48 -11.63 -1.88
N LEU A 77 -3.79 -11.45 -2.09
CA LEU A 77 -4.76 -12.55 -2.11
C LEU A 77 -4.44 -13.58 -3.20
N LYS A 78 -4.09 -13.12 -4.40
CA LYS A 78 -3.68 -14.02 -5.49
C LYS A 78 -2.44 -14.82 -5.09
N ARG A 79 -1.40 -14.16 -4.58
CA ARG A 79 -0.17 -14.82 -4.13
C ARG A 79 -0.42 -15.86 -3.04
N ILE A 80 -1.20 -15.51 -2.01
CA ILE A 80 -1.51 -16.44 -0.90
C ILE A 80 -2.26 -17.67 -1.42
N ARG A 81 -3.22 -17.50 -2.35
CA ARG A 81 -3.97 -18.61 -2.94
C ARG A 81 -3.15 -19.48 -3.91
N SER A 82 -2.07 -18.93 -4.45
CA SER A 82 -1.13 -19.64 -5.33
C SER A 82 0.05 -20.27 -4.59
N THR A 83 0.11 -20.09 -3.26
CA THR A 83 1.06 -20.76 -2.36
C THR A 83 0.41 -22.01 -1.80
#